data_AF-X0VZS8-F1
#
_entry.id   AF-X0VZS8-F1
#
_cell.length_a   1.000
_cell.length_b   1.000
_cell.length_c   1.000
_cell.angle_alpha   90.00
_cell.angle_beta   90.00
_cell.angle_gamma   90.00
#
_symmetry.space_group_name_H-M   'P 1'
#
loop_
_entity.id
_entity.type
_entity.pdbx_description
1 polymer ?
#
loop_
_entity_poly.entity_id
_entity_poly.type
_entity_poly.pdbx_seq_one_letter_code
_entity_poly.pdbx_strand_id
1 'polypeptide(L)'
;MFNLKEFQNDLVLEPIVDKLNKFLSKNKTQKVIKVIEELESLLDQSEHAVPITYIFSILAEHDADLITERIIQKVETFLYSADIKLRVNSLIVIGFALLVNQS
;
A
#
# COMPACT_ATOMS: atom_id res chain seq x y z
N MET A 1 -10.97 1.65 5.91
CA MET A 1 -11.33 1.31 4.51
C MET A 1 -11.05 2.53 3.63
N PHE A 2 -10.47 2.33 2.44
CA PHE A 2 -9.95 3.42 1.60
C PHE A 2 -11.04 4.36 1.11
N ASN A 3 -10.76 5.67 1.14
CA ASN A 3 -11.67 6.68 0.61
C ASN A 3 -11.56 6.74 -0.92
N LEU A 4 -12.48 6.08 -1.63
CA LEU A 4 -12.49 6.04 -3.10
C LEU A 4 -12.47 7.42 -3.76
N LYS A 5 -12.98 8.47 -3.09
CA LYS A 5 -12.96 9.85 -3.61
C LYS A 5 -11.55 10.37 -3.89
N GLU A 6 -10.54 9.86 -3.19
CA GLU A 6 -9.14 10.23 -3.39
C GLU A 6 -8.56 9.67 -4.69
N PHE A 7 -9.23 8.68 -5.29
CA PHE A 7 -8.81 7.97 -6.50
C PHE A 7 -9.75 8.17 -7.69
N GLN A 8 -10.88 8.88 -7.54
CA GLN A 8 -11.96 9.01 -8.55
C GLN A 8 -11.56 9.53 -9.95
N ASN A 9 -10.34 10.05 -10.11
CA ASN A 9 -9.83 10.51 -11.40
C ASN A 9 -8.62 9.69 -11.89
N ASP A 10 -8.22 8.66 -11.14
CA ASP A 10 -7.13 7.76 -11.49
C ASP A 10 -7.73 6.47 -12.07
N LEU A 11 -7.75 6.39 -13.41
CA LEU A 11 -8.33 5.28 -14.15
C LEU A 11 -7.64 3.92 -13.86
N VAL A 12 -6.43 3.95 -13.30
CA VAL A 12 -5.67 2.75 -12.94
C VAL A 12 -5.96 2.37 -11.49
N LEU A 13 -5.83 3.33 -10.55
CA LEU A 13 -5.91 3.03 -9.12
C LEU A 13 -7.34 2.94 -8.59
N GLU A 14 -8.29 3.70 -9.12
CA GLU A 14 -9.71 3.63 -8.69
C GLU A 14 -10.26 2.18 -8.72
N PRO A 15 -10.18 1.43 -9.83
CA PRO A 15 -10.71 0.07 -9.87
C PRO A 15 -9.93 -0.90 -8.97
N ILE A 16 -8.64 -0.63 -8.71
CA ILE A 16 -7.82 -1.45 -7.81
C ILE A 16 -8.23 -1.23 -6.36
N VAL A 17 -8.42 0.03 -5.96
CA VAL A 17 -8.87 0.40 -4.61
C VAL A 17 -10.29 -0.10 -4.35
N ASP A 18 -11.20 -0.06 -5.33
CA ASP A 18 -12.55 -0.64 -5.19
C ASP A 18 -12.50 -2.16 -4.97
N LYS A 19 -11.69 -2.89 -5.75
CA LYS A 19 -11.45 -4.33 -5.53
C LYS A 19 -10.90 -4.60 -4.13
N LEU A 20 -9.90 -3.82 -3.71
CA LEU A 20 -9.25 -3.97 -2.41
C LEU A 20 -10.26 -3.79 -1.27
N ASN A 21 -11.01 -2.69 -1.29
CA ASN A 21 -12.11 -2.42 -0.35
C ASN A 21 -13.13 -3.56 -0.29
N LYS A 22 -13.54 -4.07 -1.45
CA LYS A 22 -14.52 -5.16 -1.56
C LYS A 22 -13.99 -6.50 -1.06
N PHE A 23 -12.69 -6.76 -1.17
CA PHE A 23 -12.08 -8.01 -0.70
C PHE A 23 -11.75 -7.96 0.79
N LEU A 24 -11.26 -6.83 1.30
CA LEU A 24 -11.04 -6.59 2.73
C LEU A 24 -12.36 -6.70 3.51
N SER A 25 -13.42 -6.02 3.06
CA SER A 25 -14.75 -6.10 3.71
C SER A 25 -15.38 -7.50 3.72
N LYS A 26 -14.87 -8.43 2.92
CA LYS A 26 -15.35 -9.82 2.82
C LYS A 26 -14.34 -10.84 3.36
N ASN A 27 -13.27 -10.38 4.01
CA ASN A 27 -12.19 -11.23 4.53
C ASN A 27 -11.64 -12.21 3.47
N LYS A 28 -11.52 -11.77 2.21
CA LYS A 28 -11.04 -12.61 1.10
C LYS A 28 -9.52 -12.49 0.95
N THR A 29 -8.76 -12.91 1.96
CA THR A 29 -7.30 -12.71 2.06
C THR A 29 -6.53 -13.11 0.80
N GLN A 30 -6.80 -14.28 0.20
CA GLN A 30 -6.14 -14.69 -1.05
C GLN A 30 -6.38 -13.73 -2.23
N LYS A 31 -7.54 -13.07 -2.28
CA LYS A 31 -7.83 -12.07 -3.32
C LYS A 31 -7.19 -10.72 -2.99
N VAL A 32 -7.08 -10.38 -1.71
CA VAL A 32 -6.36 -9.20 -1.25
C VAL A 32 -4.88 -9.31 -1.63
N ILE A 33 -4.24 -10.45 -1.37
CA ILE A 33 -2.84 -10.70 -1.75
C ILE A 33 -2.61 -10.46 -3.25
N LYS A 34 -3.49 -10.96 -4.12
CA LYS A 34 -3.38 -10.71 -5.57
C LYS A 34 -3.48 -9.24 -5.96
N VAL A 35 -4.31 -8.47 -5.24
CA VAL A 35 -4.42 -7.03 -5.46
C VAL A 35 -3.17 -6.30 -4.97
N ILE A 36 -2.57 -6.76 -3.87
CA ILE A 36 -1.29 -6.24 -3.36
C ILE A 36 -0.16 -6.52 -4.36
N GLU A 37 -0.09 -7.72 -4.94
CA GLU A 37 0.89 -8.05 -6.00
C GLU A 37 0.74 -7.15 -7.25
N GLU A 38 -0.50 -6.80 -7.62
CA GLU A 38 -0.80 -5.83 -8.69
C GLU A 38 -0.27 -4.44 -8.33
N LEU A 39 -0.52 -3.96 -7.10
CA LEU A 39 0.01 -2.69 -6.59
C LEU A 39 1.55 -2.67 -6.52
N GLU A 40 2.18 -3.76 -6.08
CA GLU A 40 3.64 -3.88 -6.03
C GLU A 40 4.29 -3.76 -7.41
N SER A 41 3.63 -4.31 -8.43
CA SER A 41 4.07 -4.25 -9.82
C SER A 41 3.91 -2.84 -10.39
N LEU A 42 2.83 -2.14 -10.01
CA LEU A 42 2.62 -0.74 -10.38
C LEU A 42 3.53 0.22 -9.62
N LEU A 43 4.01 -0.13 -8.43
CA LEU A 43 4.94 0.72 -7.67
C LEU A 43 6.28 0.91 -8.38
N ASP A 44 6.67 -0.04 -9.24
CA ASP A 44 7.85 0.11 -10.11
C ASP A 44 7.65 1.18 -11.19
N GLN A 45 6.42 1.66 -11.39
CA GLN A 45 6.08 2.77 -12.27
C GLN A 45 6.00 4.06 -11.44
N SER A 46 6.92 4.99 -11.67
CA SER A 46 7.09 6.18 -10.82
C SER A 46 5.86 7.08 -10.72
N GLU A 47 4.96 7.06 -11.71
CA GLU A 47 3.77 7.92 -11.75
C GLU A 47 2.76 7.63 -10.62
N HIS A 48 2.73 6.39 -10.12
CA HIS A 48 1.81 5.97 -9.06
C HIS A 48 2.50 5.76 -7.71
N ALA A 49 3.78 6.11 -7.58
CA ALA A 49 4.56 5.82 -6.37
C ALA A 49 3.92 6.41 -5.11
N VAL A 50 3.54 7.70 -5.14
CA VAL A 50 2.89 8.38 -4.00
C VAL A 50 1.57 7.71 -3.59
N PRO A 51 0.57 7.56 -4.48
CA PRO A 51 -0.71 6.99 -4.10
C PRO A 51 -0.63 5.51 -3.72
N ILE A 52 0.25 4.70 -4.35
CA ILE A 52 0.42 3.29 -3.97
C ILE A 52 1.08 3.18 -2.59
N THR A 53 2.12 3.97 -2.32
CA THR A 53 2.75 3.96 -0.99
C THR A 53 1.78 4.42 0.09
N TYR A 54 0.86 5.35 -0.23
CA TYR A 54 -0.24 5.70 0.66
C TYR A 54 -1.18 4.52 0.93
N ILE A 55 -1.56 3.77 -0.11
CA ILE A 55 -2.37 2.55 0.05
C ILE A 55 -1.68 1.57 1.00
N PHE A 56 -0.38 1.34 0.81
CA PHE A 56 0.40 0.48 1.70
C PHE A 56 0.47 1.00 3.14
N SER A 57 0.56 2.32 3.37
CA SER A 57 0.57 2.85 4.73
C SER A 57 -0.72 2.56 5.50
N ILE A 58 -1.87 2.63 4.84
CA ILE A 58 -3.16 2.28 5.45
C ILE A 58 -3.27 0.77 5.68
N LEU A 59 -2.80 -0.06 4.72
CA LEU A 59 -2.76 -1.51 4.90
C LEU A 59 -1.87 -1.89 6.09
N ALA A 60 -0.71 -1.26 6.23
CA ALA A 60 0.20 -1.52 7.33
C ALA A 60 -0.44 -1.18 8.69
N GLU A 61 -1.21 -0.10 8.77
CA GLU A 61 -1.90 0.31 10.01
C GLU A 61 -2.99 -0.68 10.44
N HIS A 62 -3.75 -1.25 9.50
CA HIS A 62 -4.93 -2.07 9.81
C HIS A 62 -4.72 -3.57 9.70
N ASP A 63 -3.86 -4.00 8.77
CA ASP A 63 -3.69 -5.38 8.33
C ASP A 63 -2.19 -5.65 8.03
N ALA A 64 -1.32 -5.34 8.98
CA ALA A 64 0.14 -5.38 8.83
C ALA A 64 0.70 -6.73 8.32
N ASP A 65 0.04 -7.85 8.61
CA ASP A 65 0.41 -9.19 8.10
C ASP A 65 0.41 -9.27 6.56
N LEU A 66 -0.27 -8.34 5.89
CA LEU A 66 -0.29 -8.24 4.44
C LEU A 66 0.94 -7.51 3.87
N ILE A 67 1.74 -6.87 4.71
CA ILE A 67 2.96 -6.15 4.32
C ILE A 67 4.12 -7.12 4.30
N THR A 68 4.49 -7.57 3.10
CA THR A 68 5.60 -8.50 2.89
C THR A 68 6.96 -7.79 3.00
N GLU A 69 8.02 -8.57 3.24
CA GLU A 69 9.40 -8.06 3.21
C GLU A 69 9.74 -7.38 1.88
N ARG A 70 9.17 -7.86 0.77
CA ARG A 70 9.36 -7.26 -0.56
C ARG A 70 8.77 -5.83 -0.63
N ILE A 71 7.61 -5.61 -0.02
CA ILE A 71 7.01 -4.27 0.07
C ILE A 71 7.90 -3.35 0.91
N ILE A 72 8.38 -3.86 2.06
CA ILE A 72 9.29 -3.11 2.95
C ILE A 72 10.53 -2.66 2.19
N GLN A 73 11.22 -3.59 1.51
CA GLN A 73 12.42 -3.29 0.72
C GLN A 73 12.15 -2.24 -0.37
N LYS A 74 10.99 -2.30 -1.04
CA LYS A 74 10.60 -1.29 -2.04
C LYS A 74 10.41 0.08 -1.41
N VAL A 75 9.65 0.19 -0.33
CA VAL A 75 9.35 1.49 0.30
C VAL A 75 10.54 2.07 1.07
N GLU A 76 11.49 1.24 1.53
CA GLU A 76 12.75 1.72 2.13
C GLU A 76 13.53 2.64 1.19
N THR A 77 13.50 2.36 -0.12
CA THR A 77 14.17 3.22 -1.12
C THR A 77 13.60 4.64 -1.13
N PHE A 78 12.35 4.82 -0.74
CA PHE A 78 11.67 6.10 -0.73
C PHE A 78 11.94 6.94 0.53
N LEU A 79 12.60 6.40 1.56
CA LEU A 79 13.02 7.16 2.75
C LEU A 79 13.94 8.33 2.40
N TYR A 80 14.65 8.23 1.28
CA TYR A 80 15.55 9.25 0.77
C TYR A 80 14.94 10.09 -0.37
N SER A 81 13.66 9.89 -0.69
CA SER A 81 12.98 10.65 -1.74
C SER A 81 12.89 12.15 -1.39
N ALA A 82 12.97 13.02 -2.39
CA ALA A 82 12.68 14.44 -2.21
C ALA A 82 11.20 14.68 -1.88
N ASP A 83 10.31 13.78 -2.33
CA ASP A 83 8.88 13.86 -2.06
C ASP A 83 8.60 13.51 -0.59
N ILE A 84 8.02 14.46 0.14
CA ILE A 84 7.70 14.30 1.56
C ILE A 84 6.60 13.25 1.81
N LYS A 85 5.63 13.12 0.90
CA LYS A 85 4.54 12.14 1.04
C LYS A 85 5.07 10.73 0.91
N LEU A 86 5.96 10.49 -0.06
CA LEU A 86 6.63 9.19 -0.21
C LEU A 86 7.39 8.82 1.06
N ARG A 87 8.18 9.74 1.61
CA ARG A 87 8.94 9.50 2.84
C ARG A 87 8.04 9.18 4.02
N VAL A 88 7.02 10.02 4.27
CA VAL A 88 6.10 9.85 5.40
C VAL A 88 5.36 8.52 5.29
N ASN A 89 4.79 8.21 4.12
CA ASN A 89 4.05 6.96 3.95
C ASN A 89 4.96 5.74 4.11
N SER A 90 6.21 5.81 3.64
CA SER A 90 7.19 4.73 3.80
C SER A 90 7.57 4.50 5.26
N LEU A 91 7.76 5.58 6.02
CA LEU A 91 8.01 5.50 7.47
C LEU A 91 6.84 4.83 8.21
N ILE A 92 5.60 5.14 7.83
CA ILE A 92 4.40 4.52 8.41
C ILE A 92 4.39 3.01 8.11
N VAL A 93 4.61 2.62 6.86
CA VAL A 93 4.66 1.20 6.44
C VAL A 93 5.71 0.44 7.26
N ILE A 94 6.94 0.94 7.29
CA ILE A 94 8.06 0.30 8.00
C ILE A 94 7.78 0.26 9.51
N GLY A 95 7.28 1.35 10.07
CA GLY A 95 6.97 1.45 11.50
C GLY A 95 5.98 0.38 11.95
N PHE A 96 4.87 0.21 11.24
CA PHE A 96 3.88 -0.83 11.57
C PHE A 96 4.41 -2.25 11.32
N ALA A 97 5.15 -2.47 10.23
CA ALA A 97 5.75 -3.78 9.97
C ALA A 97 6.73 -4.20 11.06
N LEU A 98 7.51 -3.26 11.61
CA LEU A 98 8.42 -3.53 12.73
C LEU A 98 7.68 -3.89 14.02
N LEU A 99 6.52 -3.27 14.29
CA LEU A 99 5.73 -3.58 15.48
C LEU A 99 5.17 -5.00 15.45
N VAL A 100 4.71 -5.47 14.30
CA VAL A 100 4.17 -6.82 14.15
C VAL A 100 5.26 -7.88 14.23
N ASN A 101 6.43 -7.64 13.64
CA ASN A 101 7.57 -8.58 13.69
C ASN A 101 8.24 -8.69 15.08
N GLN A 102 7.82 -7.91 16.07
CA GLN A 102 8.26 -8.05 17.47
C GLN A 102 7.34 -8.92 18.33
N SER A 103 6.23 -9.42 17.74
CA SER A 103 5.21 -10.25 18.42
C SER A 103 5.48 -11.74 18.22
#